data_AF-A0A3M1CJQ9-F1
#
_entry.id   AF-A0A3M1CJQ9-F1
#
_cell.length_a   1.000
_cell.length_b   1.000
_cell.length_c   1.000
_cell.angle_alpha   90.00
_cell.angle_beta   90.00
_cell.angle_gamma   90.00
#
_symmetry.space_group_name_H-M   'P 1'
#
loop_
_entity.id
_entity.type
_entity.pdbx_description
1 polymer ?
#
loop_
_entity_poly.entity_id
_entity_poly.type
_entity_poly.pdbx_seq_one_letter_code
_entity_poly.pdbx_strand_id
1 'polypeptide(L)'
;MKNIAIASLALVACLVADAATSLAGGYFLPGRGSRAMGRAGTAVVSAEESEAHWYNPARLALEKGTRIELQGGLTMNHMRFLRYPIPEVDEQFVPVENSAGPAPIAAASLASDFGIDGLAASLAFYTPAGTWTKYPEDGPQRYAEVRG
;
A
#
# COMPACT_ATOMS: atom_id res chain seq x y z
N MET A 1 -3.00 14.88 -37.44
CA MET A 1 -1.86 14.81 -36.50
C MET A 1 -1.89 15.93 -35.45
N LYS A 2 -2.03 17.22 -35.80
CA LYS A 2 -2.09 18.33 -34.83
C LYS A 2 -3.20 18.19 -33.76
N ASN A 3 -4.39 17.72 -34.13
CA ASN A 3 -5.52 17.59 -33.19
C ASN A 3 -5.32 16.48 -32.14
N ILE A 4 -4.56 15.43 -32.48
CA ILE A 4 -4.23 14.35 -31.54
C ILE A 4 -3.23 14.85 -30.50
N ALA A 5 -2.22 15.62 -30.92
CA ALA A 5 -1.24 16.20 -30.01
C ALA A 5 -1.89 17.18 -29.00
N ILE A 6 -2.86 17.98 -29.45
CA ILE A 6 -3.60 18.91 -28.58
C ILE A 6 -4.50 18.14 -27.60
N ALA A 7 -5.18 17.09 -28.05
CA ALA A 7 -6.00 16.24 -27.19
C ALA A 7 -5.16 15.54 -26.11
N SER A 8 -3.98 15.01 -26.48
CA SER A 8 -3.06 14.39 -25.52
C SER A 8 -2.51 15.39 -24.51
N LEU A 9 -2.19 16.61 -24.93
CA LEU A 9 -1.68 17.66 -24.03
C LEU A 9 -2.78 18.14 -23.06
N ALA A 10 -4.01 18.27 -23.54
CA ALA A 10 -5.17 18.60 -22.71
C ALA A 10 -5.49 17.50 -21.69
N LEU A 11 -5.38 16.23 -22.08
CA LEU A 11 -5.57 15.09 -21.17
C LEU A 11 -4.50 15.06 -20.07
N VAL A 12 -3.23 15.27 -20.43
CA VAL A 12 -2.14 15.38 -19.44
C VAL A 12 -2.36 16.57 -18.51
N ALA A 13 -2.78 17.73 -19.03
CA ALA A 13 -3.08 18.89 -18.20
C ALA A 13 -4.24 18.64 -17.22
N CYS A 14 -5.28 17.90 -17.64
CA CYS A 14 -6.40 17.54 -16.76
C CYS A 14 -5.98 16.54 -15.68
N LEU A 15 -5.12 15.57 -15.99
CA LEU A 15 -4.59 14.60 -15.02
C LEU A 15 -3.67 15.26 -13.96
N VAL A 16 -2.99 16.36 -14.31
CA VAL A 16 -2.14 17.11 -13.38
C VAL A 16 -2.96 18.11 -12.55
N ALA A 17 -4.06 18.64 -13.09
CA ALA A 17 -4.91 19.63 -12.43
C ALA A 17 -5.77 19.03 -11.30
N ASP A 18 -6.05 17.73 -11.33
CA ASP A 18 -6.85 17.02 -10.32
C ASP A 18 -6.01 16.40 -9.19
N ALA A 19 -4.79 16.89 -8.99
CA ALA A 19 -4.01 16.64 -7.77
C ALA A 19 -4.62 17.42 -6.59
N ALA A 20 -5.90 17.19 -6.31
CA ALA A 20 -6.58 17.73 -5.14
C ALA A 20 -5.85 17.24 -3.88
N THR A 21 -5.74 18.14 -2.91
CA THR A 21 -5.25 17.84 -1.57
C THR A 21 -6.14 16.77 -0.95
N SER A 22 -5.65 15.53 -0.93
CA SER A 22 -6.27 14.43 -0.21
C SER A 22 -6.34 14.79 1.27
N LEU A 23 -7.54 15.15 1.71
CA LEU A 23 -7.87 15.41 3.10
C LEU A 23 -8.68 14.21 3.62
N ALA A 24 -8.05 13.47 4.53
CA ALA A 24 -8.53 12.33 5.33
C ALA A 24 -8.47 10.91 4.71
N GLY A 25 -8.07 9.93 5.53
CA GLY A 25 -8.55 8.55 5.40
C GLY A 25 -7.51 7.42 5.36
N GLY A 26 -6.61 7.33 6.35
CA GLY A 26 -5.76 6.14 6.55
C GLY A 26 -4.76 5.84 5.43
N TYR A 27 -3.72 5.08 5.74
CA TYR A 27 -2.84 4.53 4.71
C TYR A 27 -3.41 3.20 4.24
N PHE A 28 -4.10 3.19 3.11
CA PHE A 28 -4.24 1.96 2.35
C PHE A 28 -2.93 1.73 1.60
N LEU A 29 -2.11 0.80 2.08
CA LEU A 29 -1.00 0.26 1.30
C LEU A 29 -1.63 -0.66 0.25
N PRO A 30 -1.66 -0.25 -1.05
CA PRO A 30 -2.31 -1.05 -2.05
C PRO A 30 -1.53 -2.34 -2.21
N GLY A 31 -2.25 -3.44 -2.02
CA GLY A 31 -1.85 -4.78 -2.43
C GLY A 31 -0.87 -5.53 -1.52
N ARG A 32 -0.84 -6.84 -1.73
CA ARG A 32 0.15 -7.78 -1.20
C ARG A 32 0.81 -8.56 -2.33
N GLY A 33 2.03 -8.98 -2.07
CA GLY A 33 2.80 -9.83 -2.96
C GLY A 33 3.59 -9.05 -4.02
N SER A 34 4.78 -9.56 -4.31
CA SER A 34 5.77 -8.96 -5.21
C SER A 34 5.24 -8.80 -6.64
N ARG A 35 4.45 -9.75 -7.12
CA ARG A 35 3.83 -9.72 -8.46
C ARG A 35 2.80 -8.62 -8.54
N ALA A 36 1.88 -8.55 -7.57
CA ALA A 36 0.90 -7.48 -7.54
C ALA A 36 1.57 -6.11 -7.34
N MET A 37 2.63 -6.03 -6.54
CA MET A 37 3.38 -4.79 -6.31
C MET A 37 4.07 -4.29 -7.58
N GLY A 38 4.65 -5.19 -8.36
CA GLY A 38 5.18 -4.87 -9.69
C GLY A 38 4.12 -4.33 -10.67
N ARG A 39 2.83 -4.50 -10.36
CA ARG A 39 1.70 -3.99 -11.13
C ARG A 39 0.86 -2.96 -10.36
N ALA A 40 1.46 -2.23 -9.41
CA ALA A 40 0.80 -1.20 -8.60
C ALA A 40 -0.46 -1.69 -7.85
N GLY A 41 -0.43 -2.92 -7.34
CA GLY A 41 -1.52 -3.54 -6.58
C GLY A 41 -2.61 -4.20 -7.43
N THR A 42 -2.44 -4.25 -8.77
CA THR A 42 -3.43 -4.87 -9.66
C THR A 42 -3.22 -6.39 -9.76
N ALA A 43 -4.08 -7.16 -9.10
CA ALA A 43 -3.96 -8.64 -9.12
C ALA A 43 -5.28 -9.42 -9.04
N VAL A 44 -6.46 -8.79 -8.96
CA VAL A 44 -7.72 -9.51 -8.69
C VAL A 44 -7.99 -10.72 -9.62
N VAL A 45 -7.65 -10.59 -10.91
CA VAL A 45 -7.85 -11.65 -11.91
C VAL A 45 -6.60 -12.53 -12.11
N SER A 46 -5.42 -11.96 -11.85
CA SER A 46 -4.12 -12.61 -12.07
C SER A 46 -3.43 -13.07 -10.78
N ALA A 47 -4.15 -13.05 -9.66
CA ALA A 47 -3.63 -13.49 -8.37
C ALA A 47 -3.40 -15.00 -8.43
N GLU A 48 -2.26 -15.40 -7.89
CA GLU A 48 -1.78 -16.78 -7.81
C GLU A 48 -1.31 -17.00 -6.37
N GLU A 49 -1.29 -18.25 -5.92
CA GLU A 49 -0.61 -18.65 -4.68
C GLU A 49 -1.00 -17.80 -3.44
N SER A 50 -0.02 -17.21 -2.75
CA SER A 50 -0.25 -16.36 -1.59
C SER A 50 -0.98 -15.07 -1.93
N GLU A 51 -1.06 -14.63 -3.18
CA GLU A 51 -1.83 -13.44 -3.54
C GLU A 51 -3.33 -13.81 -3.66
N ALA A 52 -3.65 -15.02 -4.12
CA ALA A 52 -5.03 -15.46 -4.35
C ALA A 52 -5.87 -15.38 -3.07
N HIS A 53 -5.32 -15.76 -1.92
CA HIS A 53 -6.06 -15.72 -0.65
C HIS A 53 -6.59 -14.33 -0.23
N TRP A 54 -6.01 -13.25 -0.78
CA TRP A 54 -6.18 -11.86 -0.35
C TRP A 54 -6.96 -11.10 -1.42
N TYR A 55 -6.60 -11.29 -2.69
CA TYR A 55 -7.28 -10.64 -3.79
C TYR A 55 -8.52 -11.41 -4.27
N ASN A 56 -8.44 -12.73 -4.36
CA ASN A 56 -9.51 -13.55 -4.94
C ASN A 56 -9.36 -15.05 -4.61
N PRO A 57 -9.92 -15.53 -3.49
CA PRO A 57 -9.78 -16.93 -3.08
C PRO A 57 -10.29 -17.94 -4.12
N ALA A 58 -11.22 -17.56 -5.00
CA ALA A 58 -11.73 -18.43 -6.05
C ALA A 58 -10.64 -18.81 -7.08
N ARG A 59 -9.56 -18.02 -7.20
CA ARG A 59 -8.41 -18.34 -8.05
C ARG A 59 -7.66 -19.59 -7.57
N LEU A 60 -7.76 -19.95 -6.28
CA LEU A 60 -7.15 -21.17 -5.75
C LEU A 60 -7.66 -22.44 -6.46
N ALA A 61 -8.91 -22.43 -6.95
CA ALA A 61 -9.48 -23.56 -7.69
C ALA A 61 -8.80 -23.80 -9.06
N LEU A 62 -8.07 -22.81 -9.58
CA LEU A 62 -7.31 -22.90 -10.82
C LEU A 62 -5.85 -23.33 -10.58
N GLU A 63 -5.37 -23.24 -9.35
CA GLU A 63 -4.05 -23.73 -8.98
C GLU A 63 -4.04 -25.25 -8.93
N LYS A 64 -2.90 -25.84 -9.35
CA LYS A 64 -2.71 -27.30 -9.38
C LYS A 64 -1.49 -27.71 -8.59
N GLY A 65 -1.62 -28.82 -7.88
CA GLY A 65 -0.59 -29.40 -7.04
C GLY A 65 -0.32 -28.59 -5.76
N THR A 66 0.80 -28.89 -5.11
CA THR A 66 1.22 -28.22 -3.86
C THR A 66 2.28 -27.17 -4.17
N ARG A 67 2.07 -25.94 -3.69
CA ARG A 67 2.98 -24.81 -3.87
C ARG A 67 3.32 -24.16 -2.55
N ILE A 68 4.58 -23.77 -2.42
CA ILE A 68 5.10 -23.01 -1.28
C ILE A 68 5.64 -21.70 -1.83
N GLU A 69 5.26 -20.59 -1.21
CA GLU A 69 5.70 -19.27 -1.61
C GLU A 69 6.30 -18.53 -0.40
N LEU A 70 7.42 -17.85 -0.62
CA LEU A 70 8.07 -16.97 0.34
C LEU A 70 8.25 -15.59 -0.31
N GLN A 71 7.87 -14.54 0.42
CA GLN A 71 7.94 -13.17 -0.07
C GLN A 71 8.52 -12.23 0.98
N GLY A 72 9.25 -11.23 0.50
CA GLY A 72 9.83 -10.18 1.32
C GLY A 72 9.80 -8.83 0.60
N GLY A 73 9.73 -7.76 1.39
CA GLY A 73 9.73 -6.40 0.87
C GLY A 73 10.08 -5.37 1.95
N LEU A 74 10.26 -4.14 1.53
CA LEU A 74 10.48 -2.99 2.40
C LEU A 74 9.54 -1.87 2.01
N THR A 75 8.86 -1.28 3.00
CA THR A 75 8.07 -0.06 2.82
C THR A 75 8.90 1.13 3.30
N MET A 76 9.26 2.00 2.35
CA MET A 76 9.90 3.28 2.61
C MET A 76 8.84 4.37 2.53
N ASN A 77 8.63 5.08 3.64
CA ASN A 77 7.61 6.10 3.73
C ASN A 77 8.24 7.46 4.01
N HIS A 78 7.98 8.42 3.13
CA HIS A 78 8.40 9.81 3.29
C HIS A 78 7.18 10.66 3.60
N MET A 79 7.07 11.12 4.85
CA MET A 79 5.96 11.93 5.32
C MET A 79 6.47 13.19 6.00
N ARG A 80 5.81 14.32 5.72
CA ARG A 80 6.05 15.61 6.36
C ARG A 80 4.76 16.10 6.99
N PHE A 81 4.85 16.54 8.24
CA PHE A 81 3.75 17.12 8.98
C PHE A 81 4.00 18.60 9.22
N LEU A 82 2.99 19.43 8.96
CA LEU A 82 2.98 20.85 9.30
C LEU A 82 1.66 21.16 9.99
N ARG A 83 1.74 21.69 11.20
CA ARG A 83 0.55 22.15 11.93
C ARG A 83 0.08 23.47 11.35
N TYR A 84 -1.21 23.57 11.05
CA TYR A 84 -1.81 24.82 10.63
C TYR A 84 -1.81 25.83 11.78
N PRO A 85 -1.43 27.10 11.55
CA PRO A 85 -1.41 28.12 12.60
C PRO A 85 -2.83 28.40 13.11
N ILE A 86 -2.96 28.57 14.43
CA ILE A 86 -4.23 28.91 15.07
C ILE A 86 -4.14 30.40 15.44
N PRO A 87 -5.04 31.28 14.96
CA PRO A 87 -4.94 32.73 15.17
C PRO A 87 -4.80 33.15 16.64
N GLU A 88 -5.35 32.37 17.56
CA GLU A 88 -5.35 32.60 19.00
C GLU A 88 -4.05 32.19 19.71
N VAL A 89 -3.13 31.51 19.02
CA VAL A 89 -1.85 31.05 19.56
C VAL A 89 -0.71 31.66 18.75
N ASP A 90 0.08 32.55 19.38
CA ASP A 90 1.27 33.16 18.77
C ASP A 90 2.47 32.20 18.76
N GLU A 91 2.27 31.03 18.17
CA GLU A 91 3.29 29.99 18.01
C GLU A 91 3.38 29.60 16.54
N GLN A 92 4.56 29.79 15.95
CA GLN A 92 4.85 29.31 14.60
C GLN A 92 5.43 27.90 14.66
N PHE A 93 4.73 26.95 14.06
CA PHE A 93 5.19 25.56 13.98
C PHE A 93 6.05 25.35 12.73
N VAL A 94 7.25 24.81 12.92
CA VAL A 94 8.09 24.35 11.81
C VAL A 94 7.65 22.96 11.34
N PRO A 95 7.74 22.64 10.03
CA PRO A 95 7.46 21.29 9.56
C PRO A 95 8.38 20.26 10.23
N VAL A 96 7.85 19.06 10.47
CA VAL A 96 8.63 17.90 10.91
C VAL A 96 8.52 16.76 9.89
N GLU A 97 9.52 15.91 9.85
CA GLU A 97 9.62 14.81 8.89
C GLU A 97 9.68 13.46 9.61
N ASN A 98 9.11 12.44 8.96
CA ASN A 98 9.18 11.07 9.42
C ASN A 98 10.64 10.58 9.31
N SER A 99 11.21 10.18 10.44
CA SER A 99 12.57 9.65 10.56
C SER A 99 12.60 8.12 10.74
N ALA A 100 11.47 7.44 10.57
CA ALA A 100 11.42 5.99 10.64
C ALA A 100 12.22 5.34 9.48
N GLY A 101 12.91 4.25 9.78
CA GLY A 101 13.56 3.43 8.77
C GLY A 101 12.56 2.63 7.92
N PRO A 102 13.03 1.92 6.88
CA PRO A 102 12.18 1.05 6.07
C PRO A 102 11.50 -0.03 6.92
N ALA A 103 10.19 -0.17 6.79
CA ALA A 103 9.42 -1.20 7.48
C ALA A 103 9.49 -2.53 6.70
N PRO A 104 9.89 -3.65 7.32
CA PRO A 104 9.96 -4.94 6.64
C PRO A 104 8.57 -5.55 6.43
N ILE A 105 8.39 -6.13 5.25
CA ILE A 105 7.26 -6.98 4.91
C ILE A 105 7.80 -8.39 4.71
N ALA A 106 7.16 -9.36 5.34
CA ALA A 106 7.42 -10.78 5.11
C ALA A 106 6.10 -11.51 4.93
N ALA A 107 6.07 -12.49 4.03
CA ALA A 107 4.96 -13.40 3.87
C ALA A 107 5.44 -14.81 3.49
N ALA A 108 4.66 -15.80 3.89
CA ALA A 108 4.84 -17.19 3.51
C ALA A 108 3.48 -17.82 3.27
N SER A 109 3.37 -18.71 2.29
CA SER A 109 2.14 -19.46 2.05
C SER A 109 2.39 -20.90 1.61
N LEU A 110 1.37 -21.72 1.83
CA LEU A 110 1.21 -23.06 1.31
C LEU A 110 -0.16 -23.14 0.65
N ALA A 111 -0.22 -23.60 -0.58
CA ALA A 111 -1.47 -23.91 -1.27
C ALA A 111 -1.43 -25.34 -1.81
N SER A 112 -2.56 -26.04 -1.77
CA SER A 112 -2.68 -27.39 -2.31
C SER A 112 -4.12 -27.70 -2.74
N ASP A 113 -4.24 -28.42 -3.85
CA ASP A 113 -5.48 -29.11 -4.24
C ASP A 113 -5.58 -30.52 -3.62
N PHE A 114 -4.52 -31.00 -2.96
CA PHE A 114 -4.39 -32.35 -2.42
C PHE A 114 -4.64 -33.47 -3.45
N GLY A 115 -4.67 -33.15 -4.75
CA GLY A 115 -5.16 -34.04 -5.80
C GLY A 115 -6.65 -34.41 -5.70
N ILE A 116 -7.45 -33.63 -4.97
CA ILE A 116 -8.89 -33.87 -4.77
C ILE A 116 -9.68 -32.94 -5.70
N ASP A 117 -10.49 -33.53 -6.58
CA ASP A 117 -11.34 -32.76 -7.49
C ASP A 117 -12.34 -31.88 -6.71
N GLY A 118 -12.36 -30.59 -7.05
CA GLY A 118 -13.24 -29.61 -6.44
C GLY A 118 -12.75 -29.05 -5.09
N LEU A 119 -11.55 -29.43 -4.63
CA LEU A 119 -10.95 -28.87 -3.43
C LEU A 119 -9.69 -28.07 -3.75
N ALA A 120 -9.58 -26.90 -3.14
CA ALA A 120 -8.33 -26.16 -3.04
C ALA A 120 -8.29 -25.47 -1.68
N ALA A 121 -7.14 -25.53 -1.02
CA ALA A 121 -6.91 -24.83 0.24
C ALA A 121 -5.60 -24.05 0.21
N SER A 122 -5.57 -22.96 0.96
CA SER A 122 -4.36 -22.19 1.19
C SER A 122 -4.27 -21.76 2.65
N LEU A 123 -3.06 -21.81 3.18
CA LEU A 123 -2.68 -21.20 4.45
C LEU A 123 -1.57 -20.20 4.18
N ALA A 124 -1.63 -19.05 4.83
CA ALA A 124 -0.58 -18.07 4.70
C ALA A 124 -0.43 -17.18 5.93
N PHE A 125 0.80 -16.70 6.09
CA PHE A 125 1.22 -15.79 7.15
C PHE A 125 1.83 -14.59 6.49
N TYR A 126 1.52 -13.39 6.98
CA TYR A 126 2.11 -12.16 6.49
C TYR A 126 2.17 -11.11 7.59
N THR A 127 3.11 -10.18 7.47
CA THR A 127 3.16 -9.02 8.37
C THR A 127 1.91 -8.14 8.19
N PRO A 128 1.37 -7.56 9.27
CA PRO A 128 0.30 -6.58 9.18
C PRO A 128 0.68 -5.44 8.23
N ALA A 129 -0.31 -4.90 7.51
CA ALA A 129 -0.06 -3.72 6.69
C ALA A 129 0.16 -2.52 7.60
N GLY A 130 1.30 -1.84 7.45
CA GLY A 130 1.62 -0.65 8.25
C GLY A 130 2.83 0.08 7.70
N THR A 131 2.83 1.40 7.87
CA THR A 131 4.01 2.23 7.71
C THR A 131 4.55 2.57 9.09
N TRP A 132 5.87 2.53 9.25
CA TRP A 132 6.48 3.03 10.47
C TRP A 132 6.59 4.55 10.40
N THR A 133 6.30 5.20 11.52
CA THR A 133 6.44 6.64 11.69
C THR A 133 7.24 6.93 12.95
N LYS A 134 8.15 7.90 12.87
CA LYS A 134 8.94 8.38 13.99
C LYS A 134 9.17 9.87 13.84
N TYR A 135 8.59 10.65 14.74
CA TYR A 135 8.71 12.11 14.76
C TYR A 135 9.25 12.61 16.12
N PRO A 136 9.73 13.85 16.22
CA PRO A 136 10.22 14.42 17.48
C PRO A 136 9.14 14.42 18.56
N GLU A 137 9.46 13.97 19.78
CA GLU A 137 8.44 13.82 20.84
C GLU A 137 7.69 15.12 21.14
N ASP A 138 8.39 16.26 21.25
CA ASP A 138 7.82 17.60 21.48
C ASP A 138 7.42 18.33 20.18
N GLY A 139 7.35 17.60 19.06
CA GLY A 139 7.03 18.20 17.78
C GLY A 139 5.55 18.62 17.63
N PRO A 140 5.24 19.45 16.62
CA PRO A 140 3.90 19.98 16.36
C PRO A 140 2.82 18.90 16.11
N GLN A 141 3.24 17.67 15.79
CA GLN A 141 2.40 16.51 15.52
C GLN A 141 2.01 15.71 16.77
N ARG A 142 2.57 16.03 17.96
CA ARG A 142 2.38 15.28 19.22
C ARG A 142 0.93 14.90 19.55
N TYR A 143 -0.01 15.80 19.27
CA TYR A 143 -1.43 15.61 19.56
C TYR A 143 -2.27 15.17 18.34
N ALA A 144 -1.61 14.99 17.19
CA ALA A 144 -2.23 14.54 15.95
C ALA A 144 -1.96 13.05 15.65
N GLU A 145 -1.04 12.42 16.40
CA GLU A 145 -0.71 11.01 16.26
C GLU A 145 -1.48 10.15 17.25
N VAL A 146 -2.08 9.06 16.76
CA VAL A 146 -2.45 7.93 17.62
C VAL A 146 -1.15 7.15 17.87
N ARG A 147 -0.64 7.20 19.10
CA ARG A 147 0.54 6.41 19.48
C ARG A 147 0.23 4.92 19.26
N GLY A 148 0.92 4.31 18.31
CA GLY A 148 0.98 2.86 18.13
C GLY A 148 1.96 2.22 19.11
#